data_AF-A0AAV2IJZ6-F1
#
_entry.id   AF-A0AAV2IJZ6-F1
#
_cell.length_a   1.000
_cell.length_b   1.000
_cell.length_c   1.000
_cell.angle_alpha   90.00
_cell.angle_beta   90.00
_cell.angle_gamma   90.00
#
_symmetry.space_group_name_H-M   'P 1'
#
loop_
_entity.id
_entity.type
_entity.pdbx_description
1 polymer ?
#
loop_
_entity_poly.entity_id
_entity_poly.type
_entity_poly.pdbx_seq_one_letter_code
_entity_poly.pdbx_strand_id
1 'polypeptide(L)'
;MCLEKKSENERPTYGCQVMVQRAEEKSLAKQLRKEEKRLKKDGKLSSEDQEIAGALDMTPEELRAARMAELGAAKTAPLFSGRSSGYVKPEKYPFVFDKLADAQQSSAYIAGAKIVLPENFERKDDKLYEEINIPASGSAPPEIGKNRIRIDSLDDIGKLAFKGTESLNRIQSVVFNAAYNTNENLLICAPTGAGKTNIAMLTIL
;
A
#
# COMPACT_ATOMS: atom_id res chain seq x y z
N MET A 1 9.23 -43.32 24.85
CA MET A 1 8.55 -42.04 24.54
C MET A 1 9.31 -41.40 23.38
N CYS A 2 8.84 -41.58 22.15
CA CYS A 2 9.41 -40.90 20.97
C CYS A 2 8.40 -39.85 20.52
N LEU A 3 8.80 -38.58 20.57
CA LEU A 3 8.03 -37.46 20.07
C LEU A 3 8.26 -37.34 18.55
N GLU A 4 7.18 -37.47 17.78
CA GLU A 4 7.13 -37.17 16.36
C GLU A 4 7.39 -35.67 16.11
N LYS A 5 8.39 -35.35 15.30
CA LYS A 5 8.55 -34.01 14.72
C LYS A 5 7.62 -33.90 13.51
N LYS A 6 6.66 -32.98 13.60
CA LYS A 6 5.75 -32.57 12.52
C LYS A 6 6.54 -32.21 11.26
N SER A 7 6.18 -32.81 10.12
CA SER A 7 6.64 -32.41 8.80
C SER A 7 6.10 -31.01 8.46
N GLU A 8 6.98 -30.08 8.13
CA GLU A 8 6.60 -28.81 7.53
C GLU A 8 5.96 -29.03 6.15
N ASN A 9 5.00 -28.16 5.83
CA ASN A 9 4.17 -28.17 4.62
C ASN A 9 4.98 -28.28 3.31
N GLU A 10 5.08 -29.47 2.74
CA GLU A 10 5.40 -29.64 1.31
C GLU A 10 4.14 -29.32 0.49
N ARG A 11 4.03 -28.07 0.04
CA ARG A 11 3.11 -27.74 -1.05
C ARG A 11 3.68 -28.31 -2.35
N PRO A 12 2.87 -28.96 -3.21
CA PRO A 12 3.37 -29.50 -4.47
C PRO A 12 3.83 -28.35 -5.38
N THR A 13 5.10 -28.38 -5.77
CA THR A 13 5.67 -27.55 -6.84
C THR A 13 5.12 -28.01 -8.17
N TYR A 14 4.12 -27.30 -8.69
CA TYR A 14 3.65 -27.51 -10.05
C TYR A 14 4.65 -26.92 -11.04
N GLY A 15 5.12 -27.75 -11.96
CA GLY A 15 6.09 -27.39 -13.00
C GLY A 15 7.30 -28.30 -12.94
N CYS A 16 7.28 -29.39 -13.70
CA CYS A 16 8.42 -30.29 -13.83
C CYS A 16 9.57 -29.51 -14.49
N GLN A 17 10.53 -29.01 -13.70
CA GLN A 17 11.68 -28.29 -14.22
C GLN A 17 12.63 -29.29 -14.88
N VAL A 18 12.54 -29.44 -16.20
CA VAL A 18 13.44 -30.29 -16.98
C VAL A 18 14.79 -29.60 -17.07
N MET A 19 15.74 -30.04 -16.24
CA MET A 19 17.13 -29.60 -16.33
C MET A 19 17.85 -30.39 -17.44
N VAL A 20 17.98 -29.77 -18.61
CA VAL A 20 18.78 -30.33 -19.71
C VAL A 20 20.25 -30.03 -19.45
N GLN A 21 21.00 -31.06 -19.06
CA GLN A 21 22.45 -30.97 -18.83
C GLN A 21 23.20 -31.71 -19.94
N ARG A 22 24.33 -31.16 -20.39
CA ARG A 22 25.24 -31.88 -21.29
C ARG A 22 25.92 -33.03 -20.54
N ALA A 23 26.27 -34.10 -21.27
CA ALA A 23 26.93 -35.26 -20.68
C ALA A 23 28.24 -34.90 -19.95
N GLU A 24 28.95 -33.88 -20.45
CA GLU A 24 30.17 -33.32 -19.86
C GLU A 24 29.92 -32.59 -18.53
N GLU A 25 28.81 -31.85 -18.41
CA GLU A 25 28.44 -31.20 -17.15
C GLU A 25 28.11 -32.22 -16.07
N LYS A 26 27.44 -33.32 -16.46
CA LYS A 26 27.11 -34.42 -15.55
C LYS A 26 28.36 -35.17 -15.06
N SER A 27 29.39 -35.30 -15.91
CA SER A 27 30.65 -35.92 -15.52
C SER A 27 31.48 -34.98 -14.63
N LEU A 28 31.56 -33.69 -14.97
CA LEU A 28 32.17 -32.64 -14.14
C LEU A 28 31.53 -32.55 -12.77
N ALA A 29 30.20 -32.58 -12.67
CA ALA A 29 29.49 -32.56 -11.39
C ALA A 29 29.79 -33.79 -10.52
N LYS A 30 29.96 -34.98 -11.13
CA LYS A 30 30.41 -36.18 -10.41
C LYS A 30 31.86 -36.07 -9.95
N GLN A 31 32.74 -35.51 -10.78
CA GLN A 31 34.14 -35.28 -10.41
C GLN A 31 34.26 -34.27 -9.28
N LEU A 32 33.55 -33.15 -9.34
CA LEU A 32 33.49 -32.14 -8.28
C LEU A 32 32.97 -32.71 -6.97
N ARG A 33 31.91 -33.54 -6.99
CA ARG A 33 31.42 -34.23 -5.78
C ARG A 33 32.44 -35.23 -5.21
N LYS A 34 33.25 -35.86 -6.06
CA LYS A 34 34.31 -36.79 -5.63
C LYS A 34 35.49 -36.03 -5.03
N GLU A 35 35.90 -34.93 -5.66
CA GLU A 35 36.93 -34.01 -5.18
C GLU A 35 36.50 -33.33 -3.87
N GLU A 36 35.25 -32.89 -3.74
CA GLU A 36 34.71 -32.32 -2.50
C GLU A 36 34.71 -33.35 -1.35
N LYS A 37 34.37 -34.61 -1.62
CA LYS A 37 34.48 -35.70 -0.64
C LYS A 37 35.94 -36.03 -0.27
N ARG A 38 36.89 -35.79 -1.17
CA ARG A 38 38.34 -35.94 -0.89
C ARG A 38 38.85 -34.77 -0.06
N LEU A 39 38.50 -33.54 -0.42
CA LEU A 39 38.82 -32.33 0.34
C LEU A 39 38.22 -32.35 1.76
N LYS A 40 37.01 -32.90 1.94
CA LYS A 40 36.41 -33.14 3.26
C LYS A 40 37.13 -34.21 4.09
N LYS A 41 37.87 -35.12 3.44
CA LYS A 41 38.66 -36.17 4.11
C LYS A 41 40.04 -35.65 4.51
N ASP A 42 40.60 -34.72 3.72
CA ASP A 42 41.86 -34.04 3.97
C ASP A 42 41.62 -32.71 4.71
N GLY A 43 41.02 -32.79 5.91
CA GLY A 43 40.69 -31.64 6.74
C GLY A 43 41.92 -30.90 7.27
N LYS A 44 42.51 -30.02 6.46
CA LYS A 44 43.50 -29.03 6.90
C LYS A 44 42.89 -27.64 6.71
N LEU A 45 42.54 -26.96 7.82
CA LEU A 45 42.02 -25.59 7.80
C LEU A 45 43.04 -24.63 7.17
N SER A 46 42.60 -23.76 6.26
CA SER A 46 43.36 -22.58 5.83
C SER A 46 43.44 -21.56 6.98
N SER A 47 44.58 -20.87 7.10
CA SER A 47 44.83 -19.87 8.15
C SER A 47 43.86 -18.70 8.11
N GLU A 48 43.41 -18.32 6.91
CA GLU A 48 42.46 -17.23 6.68
C GLU A 48 41.08 -17.51 7.30
N ASP A 49 40.65 -18.78 7.33
CA ASP A 49 39.37 -19.18 7.90
C ASP A 49 39.39 -19.20 9.44
N GLN A 50 40.57 -19.25 10.07
CA GLN A 50 40.72 -19.15 11.53
C GLN A 50 40.69 -17.69 12.01
N GLU A 51 41.26 -16.76 11.25
CA GLU A 51 41.28 -15.34 11.62
C GLU A 51 39.89 -14.69 11.51
N ILE A 52 39.11 -15.04 10.48
CA ILE A 52 37.76 -14.48 10.27
C ILE A 52 36.76 -15.03 11.30
N ALA A 53 36.89 -16.30 11.69
CA ALA A 53 36.06 -16.93 12.72
C ALA A 53 36.26 -16.29 14.11
N GLY A 54 37.50 -15.89 14.43
CA GLY A 54 37.82 -15.21 15.70
C GLY A 54 37.23 -13.80 15.81
N ALA A 55 36.90 -13.14 14.70
CA ALA A 55 36.31 -11.80 14.71
C ALA A 55 34.77 -11.81 14.87
N LEU A 56 34.12 -12.96 14.70
CA LEU A 56 32.66 -13.09 14.65
C LEU A 56 32.09 -14.05 15.72
N ASP A 57 32.90 -14.50 16.68
CA ASP A 57 32.54 -15.47 17.75
C ASP A 57 31.79 -16.71 17.22
N MET A 58 32.15 -17.18 16.02
CA MET A 58 31.51 -18.32 15.36
C MET A 58 32.56 -19.34 14.96
N THR A 59 32.24 -20.63 14.99
CA THR A 59 33.22 -21.64 14.60
C THR A 59 33.45 -21.61 13.08
N PRO A 60 34.69 -21.88 12.59
CA PRO A 60 34.98 -21.92 11.15
C PRO A 60 34.14 -22.93 10.36
N GLU A 61 33.55 -23.92 11.03
CA GLU A 61 32.64 -24.90 10.44
C GLU A 61 31.23 -24.32 10.26
N GLU A 62 30.73 -23.56 11.23
CA GLU A 62 29.44 -22.86 11.15
C GLU A 62 29.44 -21.81 10.04
N LEU A 63 30.53 -21.06 9.88
CA LEU A 63 30.64 -20.03 8.86
C LEU A 63 30.59 -20.63 7.44
N ARG A 64 31.26 -21.78 7.25
CA ARG A 64 31.20 -22.53 5.99
C ARG A 64 29.83 -23.16 5.77
N ALA A 65 29.20 -23.70 6.81
CA ALA A 65 27.86 -24.25 6.73
C ALA A 65 26.82 -23.17 6.35
N ALA A 66 26.91 -21.98 6.96
CA ALA A 66 26.04 -20.84 6.65
C ALA A 66 26.22 -20.38 5.19
N ARG A 67 27.47 -20.21 4.74
CA ARG A 67 27.78 -19.85 3.34
C ARG A 67 27.27 -20.90 2.35
N MET A 68 27.43 -22.18 2.66
CA MET A 68 26.93 -23.26 1.82
C MET A 68 25.40 -23.30 1.77
N ALA A 69 24.73 -23.06 2.90
CA ALA A 69 23.27 -22.98 2.96
C ALA A 69 22.73 -21.81 2.13
N GLU A 70 23.37 -20.65 2.22
CA GLU A 70 22.99 -19.44 1.47
C GLU A 70 23.20 -19.61 -0.04
N LEU A 71 24.34 -20.16 -0.45
CA LEU A 71 24.59 -20.51 -1.86
C LEU A 71 23.64 -21.60 -2.37
N GLY A 72 23.23 -22.53 -1.51
CA GLY A 72 22.22 -23.53 -1.82
C GLY A 72 20.85 -22.90 -2.09
N ALA A 73 20.40 -22.02 -1.19
CA ALA A 73 19.15 -21.29 -1.31
C ALA A 73 19.12 -20.41 -2.56
N ALA A 74 20.20 -19.68 -2.86
CA ALA A 74 20.31 -18.84 -4.05
C ALA A 74 20.28 -19.66 -5.36
N LYS A 75 20.82 -20.89 -5.37
CA LYS A 75 20.76 -21.78 -6.53
C LYS A 75 19.36 -22.33 -6.80
N THR A 76 18.56 -22.52 -5.76
CA THR A 76 17.18 -23.01 -5.88
C THR A 76 16.16 -21.89 -5.96
N ALA A 77 16.57 -20.64 -5.75
CA ALA A 77 15.70 -19.48 -5.88
C ALA A 77 15.29 -19.31 -7.35
N PRO A 78 13.99 -19.15 -7.64
CA PRO A 78 13.52 -18.91 -9.01
C PRO A 78 14.10 -17.58 -9.54
N LEU A 79 14.88 -17.66 -10.62
CA LEU A 79 15.49 -16.49 -11.28
C LEU A 79 14.45 -15.42 -11.72
N PHE A 80 13.22 -15.86 -11.95
CA PHE A 80 12.08 -15.02 -12.29
C PHE A 80 10.84 -15.46 -11.52
N SER A 81 10.89 -15.52 -10.17
CA SER A 81 9.64 -15.26 -9.46
C SER A 81 9.28 -13.82 -9.78
N GLY A 82 8.41 -13.61 -10.76
CA GLY A 82 7.75 -12.33 -10.95
C GLY A 82 7.31 -11.90 -9.57
N ARG A 83 7.90 -10.80 -9.09
CA ARG A 83 7.86 -10.37 -7.69
C ARG A 83 6.47 -10.72 -7.17
N SER A 84 6.34 -11.81 -6.39
CA SER A 84 5.31 -11.81 -5.39
C SER A 84 5.67 -10.56 -4.62
N SER A 85 4.88 -9.51 -4.81
CA SER A 85 5.00 -8.23 -4.15
C SER A 85 4.72 -8.46 -2.67
N GLY A 86 5.50 -9.34 -2.02
CA GLY A 86 5.79 -9.25 -0.62
C GLY A 86 6.45 -7.91 -0.51
N TYR A 87 5.66 -6.96 -0.03
CA TYR A 87 6.13 -5.66 0.40
C TYR A 87 7.40 -5.90 1.22
N VAL A 88 8.57 -5.69 0.62
CA VAL A 88 9.79 -5.55 1.40
C VAL A 88 9.52 -4.30 2.20
N LYS A 89 9.22 -4.48 3.49
CA LYS A 89 8.96 -3.36 4.37
C LYS A 89 10.22 -2.50 4.32
N PRO A 90 10.15 -1.25 3.83
CA PRO A 90 11.34 -0.43 3.69
C PRO A 90 12.01 -0.30 5.06
N GLU A 91 13.31 -0.52 5.11
CA GLU A 91 14.11 -0.39 6.34
C GLU A 91 14.05 1.07 6.81
N LYS A 92 13.37 1.31 7.93
CA LYS A 92 13.29 2.65 8.54
C LYS A 92 14.44 2.81 9.53
N TYR A 93 15.44 3.59 9.13
CA TYR A 93 16.58 3.92 9.98
C TYR A 93 16.21 5.04 10.98
N PRO A 94 16.59 4.94 12.27
CA PRO A 94 16.13 5.86 13.32
C PRO A 94 16.47 7.35 13.10
N PHE A 95 17.52 7.65 12.33
CA PHE A 95 18.01 9.02 12.11
C PHE A 95 17.96 9.46 10.64
N VAL A 96 17.22 8.72 9.81
CA VAL A 96 17.00 9.07 8.40
C VAL A 96 15.57 9.57 8.27
N PHE A 97 15.43 10.90 8.28
CA PHE A 97 14.14 11.57 8.14
C PHE A 97 13.85 11.79 6.66
N ASP A 98 13.20 10.82 6.04
CA ASP A 98 12.71 10.95 4.67
C ASP A 98 11.28 11.49 4.66
N LYS A 99 11.15 12.82 4.46
CA LYS A 99 9.86 13.50 4.37
C LYS A 99 8.99 12.97 3.23
N LEU A 100 9.59 12.46 2.16
CA LEU A 100 8.86 11.88 1.04
C LEU A 100 8.28 10.52 1.45
N ALA A 101 9.08 9.64 2.06
CA ALA A 101 8.59 8.35 2.56
C ALA A 101 7.50 8.50 3.64
N ASP A 102 7.61 9.49 4.51
CA ASP A 102 6.56 9.78 5.50
C ASP A 102 5.29 10.37 4.82
N ALA A 103 5.45 11.22 3.79
CA ALA A 103 4.31 11.73 3.01
C ALA A 103 3.61 10.63 2.20
N GLN A 104 4.36 9.62 1.72
CA GLN A 104 3.83 8.43 1.04
C GLN A 104 2.97 7.55 1.97
N GLN A 105 3.15 7.68 3.28
CA GLN A 105 2.30 7.03 4.29
C GLN A 105 1.09 7.87 4.68
N SER A 106 1.03 9.15 4.25
CA SER A 106 -0.10 10.02 4.56
C SER A 106 -1.32 9.64 3.73
N SER A 107 -2.52 9.86 4.29
CA SER A 107 -3.80 9.59 3.63
C SER A 107 -4.04 10.39 2.33
N ALA A 108 -3.22 11.41 2.05
CA ALA A 108 -3.24 12.18 0.81
C ALA A 108 -2.39 11.57 -0.31
N TYR A 109 -1.59 10.55 0.00
CA TYR A 109 -0.85 9.79 -1.00
C TYR A 109 -1.79 8.76 -1.65
N ILE A 110 -2.29 9.11 -2.84
CA ILE A 110 -3.22 8.28 -3.62
C ILE A 110 -2.54 7.00 -4.16
N ALA A 111 -1.23 6.88 -4.06
CA ALA A 111 -0.51 5.68 -4.46
C ALA A 111 -0.63 4.59 -3.37
N GLY A 112 -1.68 3.78 -3.49
CA GLY A 112 -1.92 2.59 -2.65
C GLY A 112 -3.32 2.49 -2.04
N ALA A 113 -4.11 3.56 -2.08
CA ALA A 113 -5.50 3.52 -1.66
C ALA A 113 -6.36 2.85 -2.75
N LYS A 114 -7.07 1.77 -2.39
CA LYS A 114 -8.06 1.16 -3.29
C LYS A 114 -9.20 2.16 -3.51
N ILE A 115 -9.31 2.68 -4.74
CA ILE A 115 -10.42 3.54 -5.14
C ILE A 115 -11.66 2.65 -5.32
N VAL A 116 -12.72 2.96 -4.58
CA VAL A 116 -14.02 2.29 -4.70
C VAL A 116 -14.91 3.15 -5.59
N LEU A 117 -15.47 2.56 -6.64
CA LEU A 117 -16.39 3.23 -7.55
C LEU A 117 -17.85 2.92 -7.17
N PRO A 118 -18.80 3.84 -7.45
CA PRO A 118 -20.23 3.60 -7.21
C PRO A 118 -20.76 2.43 -8.05
N GLU A 119 -21.78 1.70 -7.57
CA GLU A 119 -22.25 0.44 -8.19
C GLU A 119 -22.60 0.52 -9.68
N ASN A 120 -23.01 1.68 -10.19
CA ASN A 120 -23.48 1.87 -11.57
C ASN A 120 -22.43 2.47 -12.52
N PHE A 121 -21.14 2.36 -12.23
CA PHE A 121 -20.10 2.85 -13.13
C PHE A 121 -19.93 1.93 -14.36
N GLU A 122 -19.66 2.52 -15.52
CA GLU A 122 -19.29 1.77 -16.73
C GLU A 122 -17.80 1.98 -17.00
N ARG A 123 -17.08 0.89 -17.31
CA ARG A 123 -15.67 0.95 -17.70
C ARG A 123 -15.50 0.39 -19.10
N LYS A 124 -14.80 1.13 -19.96
CA LYS A 124 -14.43 0.72 -21.32
C LYS A 124 -12.92 0.78 -21.46
N ASP A 125 -12.31 -0.37 -21.66
CA ASP A 125 -10.86 -0.50 -21.85
C ASP A 125 -10.55 -0.63 -23.34
N ASP A 126 -9.93 0.40 -23.91
CA ASP A 126 -9.38 0.39 -25.26
C ASP A 126 -7.85 0.21 -25.22
N LYS A 127 -7.24 -0.11 -26.37
CA LYS A 127 -5.77 -0.29 -26.46
C LYS A 127 -4.97 0.98 -26.15
N LEU A 128 -5.60 2.16 -26.26
CA LEU A 128 -4.98 3.47 -26.11
C LEU A 128 -5.39 4.20 -24.83
N TYR A 129 -6.58 3.90 -24.29
CA TYR A 129 -7.12 4.58 -23.12
C TYR A 129 -8.12 3.70 -22.36
N GLU A 130 -8.34 4.04 -21.10
CA GLU A 130 -9.42 3.51 -20.27
C GLU A 130 -10.41 4.65 -20.01
N GLU A 131 -11.69 4.41 -20.29
CA GLU A 131 -12.78 5.34 -20.00
C GLU A 131 -13.61 4.80 -18.83
N ILE A 132 -13.80 5.63 -17.80
CA ILE A 132 -14.66 5.32 -16.65
C ILE A 132 -15.79 6.34 -16.62
N ASN A 133 -17.01 5.89 -16.88
CA ASN A 133 -18.21 6.70 -16.83
C ASN A 133 -18.91 6.54 -15.47
N ILE A 134 -19.03 7.63 -14.73
CA ILE A 134 -19.68 7.66 -13.40
C ILE A 134 -21.01 8.41 -13.57
N PRO A 135 -22.17 7.73 -13.44
CA PRO A 135 -23.46 8.39 -13.58
C PRO A 135 -23.71 9.38 -12.44
N ALA A 136 -24.54 10.38 -12.70
CA ALA A 136 -24.96 11.33 -11.68
C ALA A 136 -25.67 10.61 -10.52
N SER A 137 -25.33 10.99 -9.29
CA SER A 137 -25.98 10.45 -8.11
C SER A 137 -27.45 10.89 -8.05
N GLY A 138 -28.32 9.97 -7.57
CA GLY A 138 -29.71 10.30 -7.31
C GLY A 138 -29.85 11.41 -6.27
N SER A 139 -30.98 12.13 -6.29
CA SER A 139 -31.23 13.19 -5.31
C SER A 139 -31.28 12.62 -3.90
N ALA A 140 -30.59 13.25 -2.95
CA ALA A 140 -30.61 12.85 -1.54
C ALA A 140 -32.05 12.77 -0.98
N PRO A 141 -32.36 11.81 -0.09
CA PRO A 141 -33.70 11.60 0.47
C PRO A 141 -34.30 12.90 0.99
N PRO A 142 -35.59 13.22 0.74
CA PRO A 142 -36.15 14.57 0.91
C PRO A 142 -36.33 15.06 2.35
N GLU A 143 -35.98 14.27 3.37
CA GLU A 143 -36.29 14.60 4.77
C GLU A 143 -35.43 15.74 5.34
N ILE A 144 -34.12 15.74 5.09
CA ILE A 144 -33.18 16.69 5.74
C ILE A 144 -33.13 18.02 4.99
N GLY A 145 -33.57 19.14 5.55
CA GLY A 145 -33.56 20.43 4.82
C GLY A 145 -34.69 20.58 3.79
N LYS A 146 -35.83 19.92 4.04
CA LYS A 146 -37.06 20.07 3.27
C LYS A 146 -37.56 21.52 3.25
N ASN A 147 -37.43 22.20 4.40
CA ASN A 147 -37.85 23.58 4.57
C ASN A 147 -36.68 24.50 4.20
N ARG A 148 -36.84 25.23 3.09
CA ARG A 148 -35.89 26.26 2.68
C ARG A 148 -36.20 27.56 3.39
N ILE A 149 -35.16 28.26 3.82
CA ILE A 149 -35.29 29.56 4.46
C ILE A 149 -35.43 30.61 3.37
N ARG A 150 -36.52 31.39 3.43
CA ARG A 150 -36.75 32.48 2.48
C ARG A 150 -35.89 33.67 2.86
N ILE A 151 -35.46 34.44 1.86
CA ILE A 151 -34.64 35.62 2.16
C ILE A 151 -35.45 36.73 2.82
N ASP A 152 -36.76 36.74 2.59
CA ASP A 152 -37.69 37.65 3.25
C ASP A 152 -37.72 37.49 4.79
N SER A 153 -37.34 36.31 5.31
CA SER A 153 -37.28 36.08 6.77
C SER A 153 -35.95 36.47 7.41
N LEU A 154 -34.94 36.88 6.64
CA LEU A 154 -33.70 37.43 7.19
C LEU A 154 -33.89 38.88 7.66
N ASP A 155 -32.90 39.40 8.36
CA ASP A 155 -32.76 40.81 8.69
C ASP A 155 -32.45 41.65 7.43
N ASP A 156 -32.41 42.97 7.58
CA ASP A 156 -32.21 43.89 6.45
C ASP A 156 -30.81 43.73 5.82
N ILE A 157 -29.79 43.42 6.62
CA ILE A 157 -28.42 43.18 6.14
C ILE A 157 -28.35 41.87 5.35
N GLY A 158 -28.94 40.80 5.86
CA GLY A 158 -29.06 39.52 5.17
C GLY A 158 -29.85 39.62 3.87
N LYS A 159 -30.96 40.36 3.84
CA LYS A 159 -31.71 40.66 2.62
C LYS A 159 -30.88 41.40 1.58
N LEU A 160 -30.06 42.36 2.02
CA LEU A 160 -29.18 43.11 1.14
C LEU A 160 -28.08 42.21 0.57
N ALA A 161 -27.46 41.37 1.40
CA ALA A 161 -26.39 40.46 1.01
C ALA A 161 -26.87 39.40 0.00
N PHE A 162 -28.11 38.90 0.17
CA PHE A 162 -28.71 37.88 -0.69
C PHE A 162 -29.72 38.47 -1.70
N LYS A 163 -29.56 39.73 -2.08
CA LYS A 163 -30.44 40.40 -3.06
C LYS A 163 -30.43 39.65 -4.40
N GLY A 164 -31.61 39.32 -4.90
CA GLY A 164 -31.80 38.58 -6.17
C GLY A 164 -31.92 37.06 -6.00
N THR A 165 -31.90 36.56 -4.77
CA THR A 165 -32.26 35.18 -4.47
C THR A 165 -33.57 35.13 -3.68
N GLU A 166 -34.41 34.12 -3.92
CA GLU A 166 -35.71 33.98 -3.24
C GLU A 166 -35.61 33.19 -1.91
N SER A 167 -34.76 32.17 -1.90
CA SER A 167 -34.54 31.30 -0.75
C SER A 167 -33.14 30.70 -0.76
N LEU A 168 -32.65 30.34 0.43
CA LEU A 168 -31.42 29.60 0.61
C LEU A 168 -31.56 28.16 0.07
N ASN A 169 -30.45 27.59 -0.40
CA ASN A 169 -30.44 26.21 -0.84
C ASN A 169 -30.62 25.24 0.34
N ARG A 170 -30.74 23.95 0.03
CA ARG A 170 -30.98 22.90 1.03
C ARG A 170 -29.89 22.84 2.11
N ILE A 171 -28.62 22.85 1.71
CA ILE A 171 -27.48 22.76 2.64
C ILE A 171 -27.36 24.04 3.47
N GLN A 172 -27.48 25.20 2.83
CA GLN A 172 -27.48 26.52 3.46
C GLN A 172 -28.60 26.64 4.51
N SER A 173 -29.81 26.17 4.20
CA SER A 173 -30.94 26.21 5.13
C SER A 173 -30.72 25.32 6.36
N VAL A 174 -30.07 24.17 6.19
CA VAL A 174 -29.73 23.26 7.30
C VAL A 174 -28.71 23.89 8.24
N VAL A 175 -27.70 24.56 7.71
CA VAL A 175 -26.63 25.16 8.52
C VAL A 175 -26.95 26.58 8.99
N PHE A 176 -27.99 27.22 8.46
CA PHE A 176 -28.32 28.62 8.73
C PHE A 176 -28.39 28.96 10.21
N ASN A 177 -29.08 28.13 11.01
CA ASN A 177 -29.22 28.41 12.44
C ASN A 177 -27.85 28.46 13.14
N ALA A 178 -26.95 27.55 12.81
CA ALA A 178 -25.62 27.53 13.40
C ALA A 178 -24.71 28.62 12.81
N ALA A 179 -24.82 28.92 11.51
CA ALA A 179 -23.99 29.89 10.82
C ALA A 179 -24.36 31.35 11.11
N TYR A 180 -25.64 31.65 11.31
CA TYR A 180 -26.16 33.01 11.40
C TYR A 180 -26.63 33.39 12.80
N ASN A 181 -27.12 32.43 13.61
CA ASN A 181 -27.64 32.72 14.95
C ASN A 181 -26.68 32.31 16.09
N THR A 182 -25.53 31.70 15.79
CA THR A 182 -24.58 31.24 16.81
C THR A 182 -23.14 31.56 16.43
N ASN A 183 -22.26 31.63 17.44
CA ASN A 183 -20.82 31.87 17.27
C ASN A 183 -19.99 30.58 17.39
N GLU A 184 -20.59 29.42 17.11
CA GLU A 184 -19.91 28.13 17.21
C GLU A 184 -18.97 27.87 16.01
N ASN A 185 -17.93 27.08 16.24
CA ASN A 185 -17.03 26.66 15.16
C ASN A 185 -17.75 25.67 14.24
N LEU A 186 -17.73 25.93 12.93
CA LEU A 186 -18.41 25.11 11.92
C LEU A 186 -17.44 24.36 11.02
N LEU A 187 -17.68 23.06 10.83
CA LEU A 187 -17.04 22.24 9.80
C LEU A 187 -18.09 21.75 8.80
N ILE A 188 -17.97 22.18 7.55
CA ILE A 188 -18.94 21.86 6.49
C ILE A 188 -18.24 21.15 5.34
N CYS A 189 -18.49 19.86 5.22
CA CYS A 189 -18.04 19.03 4.12
C CYS A 189 -19.15 18.90 3.07
N ALA A 190 -19.02 19.65 1.96
CA ALA A 190 -20.01 19.65 0.89
C ALA A 190 -19.32 19.66 -0.49
N PRO A 191 -19.95 19.10 -1.55
CA PRO A 191 -19.37 19.04 -2.88
C PRO A 191 -19.17 20.44 -3.49
N THR A 192 -18.41 20.51 -4.59
CA THR A 192 -18.30 21.73 -5.40
C THR A 192 -19.70 22.14 -5.90
N GLY A 193 -19.95 23.46 -6.00
CA GLY A 193 -21.26 23.98 -6.39
C GLY A 193 -22.37 23.91 -5.31
N ALA A 194 -22.12 23.31 -4.14
CA ALA A 194 -23.11 23.24 -3.04
C ALA A 194 -23.43 24.60 -2.37
N GLY A 195 -22.77 25.69 -2.76
CA GLY A 195 -23.02 27.02 -2.21
C GLY A 195 -22.29 27.32 -0.90
N LYS A 196 -21.12 26.70 -0.66
CA LYS A 196 -20.26 26.94 0.52
C LYS A 196 -19.88 28.41 0.70
N THR A 197 -19.68 29.14 -0.40
CA THR A 197 -19.36 30.57 -0.37
C THR A 197 -20.44 31.40 0.31
N ASN A 198 -21.72 31.12 0.02
CA ASN A 198 -22.84 31.81 0.67
C ASN A 198 -22.95 31.42 2.14
N ILE A 199 -22.54 30.20 2.51
CA ILE A 199 -22.50 29.79 3.92
C ILE A 199 -21.44 30.59 4.68
N ALA A 200 -20.26 30.79 4.07
CA ALA A 200 -19.24 31.67 4.66
C ALA A 200 -19.72 33.12 4.76
N MET A 201 -20.51 33.59 3.78
CA MET A 201 -21.13 34.92 3.86
C MET A 201 -22.09 35.02 5.06
N LEU A 202 -22.90 33.98 5.33
CA LEU A 202 -23.78 33.96 6.51
C LEU A 202 -23.02 34.07 7.83
N THR A 203 -21.79 33.55 7.92
CA THR A 203 -20.96 33.66 9.13
C THR A 203 -20.24 35.01 9.28
N ILE A 204 -20.18 35.80 8.21
CA ILE A 204 -19.55 37.13 8.22
C ILE A 204 -20.56 38.20 8.65
N LEU A 205 -21.84 38.02 8.30
CA LEU A 205 -22.94 38.92 8.61
C LEU A 205 -23.34 38.80 10.08
#